data_AF-H3SLP8-F1
#
_entry.id   AF-H3SLP8-F1
#
_cell.length_a   1.000
_cell.length_b   1.000
_cell.length_c   1.000
_cell.angle_alpha   90.00
_cell.angle_beta   90.00
_cell.angle_gamma   90.00
#
_symmetry.space_group_name_H-M   'P 1'
#
loop_
_entity.id
_entity.type
_entity.pdbx_description
1 polymer ?
#
loop_
_entity_poly.entity_id
_entity_poly.type
_entity_poly.pdbx_seq_one_letter_code
_entity_poly.pdbx_strand_id
1 'polypeptide(L)'
;MKWLGKSMLAALAALTSWVWMSSGNAYAASHDVKAALANRTKQEISGKWLQYKPMGVSNEYMKQKDIYEVMPKASVPYAPGKLKPEYIADGVNATNFARYLAGLPDDIQPDWELQTQQQAAALINAANNMLSHYPVQPPGMEETLYKLGEKGARTSNISAGRSTFYESVIEGYMSDSGTSNIDRVGHRRWILNPAMSKTMFGIAYTSEGYPYSAMYAIDKGRTEQVKYEYISWPAAGYFPEEIFAPNDPWSLSLNMEQYDNSRTDQIEVTLIRERDGKRWVFDQQDTDKEGKYFHVDTNYYGIPFNITFRPNGIERFQDDDRFHVKINGIYDKAGQPAVIEYDTVFFDMVPEVSLRATSLLLQPGEKMKLNYRRSSGDPKMANVQFVVDDPKIASIDEEGYITGKNPGSTQLAITNYFQEDQWIEVEVREPAKGDAVSSWALPGYQHAKSNGLIPLNYDYAYQSPITRSDFAKLTVKLCENIVGTPLTQGTVPFQDTKNADIAKAYTNGLMNGTSKTKFTPSGSITRQQAATLLMNAHALLSERTGQSASTLESAKPAFADDALIAPWAKENVYKAVSLSLMSGADGQKFNPDGVLTYEQTFVLLNNLFEKFADAEA
;
A
#
# COMPACT_ATOMS: atom_id res chain seq x y z
N MET A 1 2.70 -80.45 -38.43
CA MET A 1 3.41 -80.29 -37.16
C MET A 1 3.98 -78.87 -37.09
N LYS A 2 3.49 -78.07 -36.12
CA LYS A 2 4.01 -76.80 -35.57
C LYS A 2 4.39 -75.66 -36.58
N TRP A 3 3.44 -74.76 -36.88
CA TRP A 3 3.25 -73.38 -36.32
C TRP A 3 4.19 -72.34 -36.98
N LEU A 4 3.84 -71.64 -38.09
CA LEU A 4 2.86 -70.54 -38.34
C LEU A 4 3.04 -69.33 -37.40
N GLY A 5 3.13 -68.06 -37.86
CA GLY A 5 2.78 -67.55 -39.19
C GLY A 5 3.31 -66.14 -39.49
N LYS A 6 3.17 -65.79 -40.77
CA LYS A 6 3.41 -64.49 -41.40
C LYS A 6 2.07 -63.93 -41.89
N SER A 7 1.89 -62.64 -41.65
CA SER A 7 1.40 -61.63 -42.60
C SER A 7 -0.06 -61.57 -43.09
N MET A 8 -0.56 -60.33 -42.94
CA MET A 8 -1.31 -59.49 -43.89
C MET A 8 -2.85 -59.47 -43.92
N LEU A 9 -3.33 -58.25 -43.67
CA LEU A 9 -4.45 -57.49 -44.25
C LEU A 9 -5.77 -58.20 -44.58
N ALA A 10 -6.84 -57.66 -44.00
CA ALA A 10 -8.14 -57.61 -44.65
C ALA A 10 -8.87 -56.32 -44.24
N ALA A 11 -9.58 -55.73 -45.21
CA ALA A 11 -10.46 -54.59 -45.04
C ALA A 11 -11.90 -54.97 -45.48
N LEU A 12 -12.87 -54.31 -44.83
CA LEU A 12 -14.30 -54.13 -45.15
C LEU A 12 -15.31 -55.31 -45.03
N ALA A 13 -16.30 -55.12 -44.15
CA ALA A 13 -17.71 -54.96 -44.55
C ALA A 13 -18.56 -54.41 -43.37
N ALA A 14 -19.57 -53.61 -43.73
CA ALA A 14 -20.37 -52.74 -42.85
C ALA A 14 -21.60 -53.44 -42.24
N LEU A 15 -22.04 -52.95 -41.09
CA LEU A 15 -23.41 -53.11 -40.57
C LEU A 15 -23.84 -51.79 -39.95
N THR A 16 -24.85 -51.18 -40.57
CA THR A 16 -25.45 -49.91 -40.20
C THR A 16 -26.56 -50.13 -39.15
N SER A 17 -26.48 -49.39 -38.04
CA SER A 17 -27.60 -49.17 -37.13
C SER A 17 -27.63 -47.70 -36.75
N TRP A 18 -28.73 -47.04 -37.10
CA TRP A 18 -28.99 -45.63 -36.86
C TRP A 18 -29.19 -45.38 -35.36
N VAL A 19 -28.37 -44.48 -34.80
CA VAL A 19 -28.64 -43.83 -33.51
C VAL A 19 -28.83 -42.35 -33.81
N TRP A 20 -30.00 -41.82 -33.45
CA TRP A 20 -30.27 -40.40 -33.44
C TRP A 20 -29.35 -39.72 -32.42
N MET A 21 -28.30 -39.04 -32.90
CA MET A 21 -27.55 -38.08 -32.10
C MET A 21 -28.29 -36.74 -32.14
N SER A 22 -28.88 -36.34 -31.03
CA SER A 22 -29.18 -34.94 -30.77
C SER A 22 -27.85 -34.18 -30.74
N SER A 23 -27.55 -33.42 -31.79
CA SER A 23 -26.41 -32.51 -31.85
C SER A 23 -26.68 -31.29 -30.97
N GLY A 24 -26.56 -31.46 -29.66
CA GLY A 24 -26.24 -30.37 -28.76
C GLY A 24 -24.72 -30.23 -28.77
N ASN A 25 -24.19 -29.36 -29.64
CA ASN A 25 -22.80 -28.90 -29.49
C ASN A 25 -22.74 -28.10 -28.19
N ALA A 26 -22.48 -28.77 -27.07
CA ALA A 26 -21.97 -28.12 -25.88
C ALA A 26 -20.58 -27.59 -26.23
N TYR A 27 -20.50 -26.35 -26.68
CA TYR A 27 -19.23 -25.64 -26.70
C TYR A 27 -18.77 -25.58 -25.24
N ALA A 28 -17.66 -26.27 -24.92
CA ALA A 28 -17.03 -26.10 -23.61
C ALA A 28 -16.63 -24.63 -23.48
N ALA A 29 -17.10 -23.95 -22.43
CA ALA A 29 -16.67 -22.59 -22.14
C ALA A 29 -15.13 -22.56 -22.03
N SER A 30 -14.49 -21.59 -22.69
CA SER A 30 -13.02 -21.50 -22.71
C SER A 30 -12.43 -20.95 -21.41
N HIS A 31 -13.26 -20.30 -20.58
CA HIS A 31 -12.88 -19.70 -19.30
C HIS A 31 -13.96 -19.91 -18.23
N ASP A 32 -13.56 -20.23 -17.00
CA ASP A 32 -14.44 -20.39 -15.84
C ASP A 32 -13.94 -19.51 -14.69
N VAL A 33 -14.76 -18.56 -14.23
CA VAL A 33 -14.38 -17.55 -13.23
C VAL A 33 -14.02 -18.19 -11.89
N LYS A 34 -14.78 -19.20 -11.45
CA LYS A 34 -14.53 -19.89 -10.18
C LYS A 34 -13.24 -20.68 -10.24
N ALA A 35 -13.00 -21.38 -11.35
CA ALA A 35 -11.76 -22.13 -11.56
C ALA A 35 -10.54 -21.20 -11.66
N ALA A 36 -10.67 -20.02 -12.27
CA ALA A 36 -9.59 -19.04 -12.41
C ALA A 36 -9.17 -18.39 -11.08
N LEU A 37 -10.07 -18.35 -10.09
CA LEU A 37 -9.80 -17.88 -8.73
C LEU A 37 -9.32 -19.00 -7.81
N ALA A 38 -9.70 -20.25 -8.08
CA ALA A 38 -9.36 -21.38 -7.24
C ALA A 38 -7.84 -21.57 -7.13
N ASN A 39 -7.34 -21.65 -5.90
CA ASN A 39 -5.93 -21.88 -5.56
C ASN A 39 -4.94 -20.80 -6.04
N ARG A 40 -5.42 -19.64 -6.50
CA ARG A 40 -4.52 -18.52 -6.85
C ARG A 40 -3.74 -18.08 -5.61
N THR A 41 -2.44 -17.91 -5.75
CA THR A 41 -1.52 -17.51 -4.68
C THR A 41 -1.29 -15.99 -4.64
N LYS A 42 -0.85 -15.47 -3.49
CA LYS A 42 -0.40 -14.07 -3.37
C LYS A 42 0.68 -13.75 -4.42
N GLN A 43 1.63 -14.68 -4.63
CA GLN A 43 2.73 -14.51 -5.59
C GLN A 43 2.26 -14.44 -7.05
N GLU A 44 1.25 -15.21 -7.44
CA GLU A 44 0.68 -15.12 -8.80
C GLU A 44 -0.01 -13.78 -9.03
N ILE A 45 -0.72 -13.27 -8.01
CA ILE A 45 -1.36 -11.94 -8.08
C ILE A 45 -0.30 -10.84 -8.18
N SER A 46 0.68 -10.83 -7.29
CA SER A 46 1.82 -9.90 -7.32
C SER A 46 2.56 -9.97 -8.67
N GLY A 47 2.84 -11.17 -9.17
CA GLY A 47 3.49 -11.38 -10.46
C GLY A 47 2.66 -10.88 -11.64
N LYS A 48 1.33 -11.03 -11.59
CA LYS A 48 0.44 -10.45 -12.59
C LYS A 48 0.38 -8.93 -12.50
N TRP A 49 0.33 -8.38 -11.29
CA TRP A 49 0.40 -6.94 -11.11
C TRP A 49 1.69 -6.36 -11.68
N LEU A 50 2.86 -6.99 -11.49
CA LEU A 50 4.11 -6.53 -12.09
C LEU A 50 4.06 -6.43 -13.63
N GLN A 51 3.25 -7.26 -14.29
CA GLN A 51 3.02 -7.20 -15.74
C GLN A 51 2.15 -6.01 -16.14
N TYR A 52 1.24 -5.57 -15.27
CA TYR A 52 0.24 -4.53 -15.52
C TYR A 52 0.43 -3.24 -14.70
N LYS A 53 1.50 -3.16 -13.91
CA LYS A 53 1.76 -2.04 -13.00
C LYS A 53 1.83 -0.72 -13.77
N PRO A 54 1.51 0.40 -13.12
CA PRO A 54 1.66 1.72 -13.72
C PRO A 54 3.08 1.96 -14.23
N MET A 55 3.22 2.73 -15.31
CA MET A 55 4.52 3.07 -15.91
C MET A 55 5.47 3.82 -14.96
N GLY A 56 4.96 4.48 -13.92
CA GLY A 56 5.75 5.15 -12.88
C GLY A 56 5.10 5.06 -11.51
N VAL A 57 5.88 5.29 -10.45
CA VAL A 57 5.41 5.21 -9.05
C VAL A 57 4.58 6.43 -8.62
N SER A 58 4.78 7.58 -9.28
CA SER A 58 4.03 8.80 -9.04
C SER A 58 3.23 9.20 -10.27
N ASN A 59 2.14 9.96 -10.08
CA ASN A 59 1.25 10.39 -11.16
C ASN A 59 1.93 11.29 -12.21
N GLU A 60 3.16 11.74 -11.91
CA GLU A 60 4.01 12.54 -12.77
C GLU A 60 4.36 11.85 -14.11
N TYR A 61 4.22 10.52 -14.22
CA TYR A 61 4.45 9.82 -15.50
C TYR A 61 3.42 10.18 -16.58
N MET A 62 2.21 10.64 -16.20
CA MET A 62 1.16 11.13 -17.10
C MET A 62 0.98 12.66 -17.07
N LYS A 63 2.07 13.41 -16.88
CA LYS A 63 2.01 14.88 -16.98
C LYS A 63 1.45 15.33 -18.33
N GLN A 64 0.52 16.30 -18.30
CA GLN A 64 -0.20 16.81 -19.49
C GLN A 64 0.70 17.07 -20.70
N LYS A 65 1.88 17.67 -20.49
CA LYS A 65 2.80 18.04 -21.58
C LYS A 65 3.47 16.84 -22.27
N ASP A 66 3.46 15.67 -21.63
CA ASP A 66 4.26 14.51 -22.03
C ASP A 66 3.42 13.41 -22.71
N ILE A 67 2.09 13.40 -22.51
CA ILE A 67 1.23 12.28 -22.91
C ILE A 67 0.67 12.32 -24.34
N TYR A 68 0.76 13.46 -25.02
CA TYR A 68 0.15 13.64 -26.34
C TYR A 68 1.15 13.50 -27.48
N GLU A 69 0.76 12.80 -28.55
CA GLU A 69 1.37 12.96 -29.88
C GLU A 69 0.91 14.27 -30.52
N VAL A 70 -0.36 14.61 -30.32
CA VAL A 70 -0.97 15.86 -30.78
C VAL A 70 -1.73 16.46 -29.61
N MET A 71 -1.28 17.63 -29.14
CA MET A 71 -1.93 18.33 -28.02
C MET A 71 -3.41 18.64 -28.32
N PRO A 72 -4.35 18.34 -27.42
CA PRO A 72 -5.73 18.78 -27.53
C PRO A 72 -5.83 20.31 -27.36
N LYS A 73 -6.92 20.89 -27.86
CA LYS A 73 -7.29 22.29 -27.61
C LYS A 73 -8.70 22.35 -27.03
N ALA A 74 -8.80 22.57 -25.72
CA ALA A 74 -10.06 22.73 -24.99
C ALA A 74 -10.67 24.15 -25.10
N SER A 75 -10.18 24.96 -26.04
CA SER A 75 -10.68 26.30 -26.36
C SER A 75 -10.62 26.53 -27.87
N VAL A 76 -11.32 27.56 -28.36
CA VAL A 76 -11.38 27.88 -29.80
C VAL A 76 -9.98 28.23 -30.35
N PRO A 77 -9.56 27.66 -31.50
CA PRO A 77 -10.20 26.59 -32.25
C PRO A 77 -9.98 25.22 -31.59
N TYR A 78 -11.07 24.49 -31.34
CA TYR A 78 -11.01 23.18 -30.67
C TYR A 78 -10.30 22.13 -31.54
N ALA A 79 -9.62 21.21 -30.87
CA ALA A 79 -9.01 20.05 -31.51
C ALA A 79 -8.98 18.87 -30.52
N PRO A 80 -9.39 17.65 -30.92
CA PRO A 80 -9.41 16.48 -30.04
C PRO A 80 -8.01 16.13 -29.52
N GLY A 81 -6.97 16.35 -30.32
CA GLY A 81 -5.63 15.86 -29.99
C GLY A 81 -5.53 14.33 -30.19
N LYS A 82 -4.41 13.77 -29.77
CA LYS A 82 -4.08 12.35 -29.90
C LYS A 82 -3.08 11.94 -28.81
N LEU A 83 -3.39 10.89 -28.08
CA LEU A 83 -2.52 10.32 -27.05
C LEU A 83 -1.44 9.44 -27.67
N LYS A 84 -0.28 9.36 -26.99
CA LYS A 84 0.73 8.36 -27.33
C LYS A 84 0.26 6.95 -26.93
N PRO A 85 0.52 5.91 -27.75
CA PRO A 85 0.00 4.56 -27.54
C PRO A 85 0.34 3.92 -26.20
N GLU A 86 1.53 4.21 -25.64
CA GLU A 86 2.02 3.64 -24.38
C GLU A 86 1.11 3.99 -23.19
N TYR A 87 0.51 5.18 -23.17
CA TYR A 87 -0.43 5.57 -22.11
C TYR A 87 -1.78 4.89 -22.27
N ILE A 88 -2.22 4.64 -23.50
CA ILE A 88 -3.43 3.85 -23.75
C ILE A 88 -3.21 2.40 -23.27
N ALA A 89 -2.03 1.84 -23.54
CA ALA A 89 -1.66 0.52 -23.06
C ALA A 89 -1.65 0.43 -21.52
N ASP A 90 -1.19 1.47 -20.82
CA ASP A 90 -1.25 1.58 -19.35
C ASP A 90 -2.70 1.50 -18.81
N GLY A 91 -3.64 2.23 -19.42
CA GLY A 91 -5.07 2.12 -19.05
C GLY A 91 -5.70 0.76 -19.34
N VAL A 92 -5.31 0.13 -20.46
CA VAL A 92 -5.73 -1.24 -20.79
C VAL A 92 -5.16 -2.24 -19.77
N ASN A 93 -3.91 -2.08 -19.34
CA ASN A 93 -3.29 -2.91 -18.32
C ASN A 93 -4.01 -2.80 -16.98
N ALA A 94 -4.37 -1.59 -16.54
CA ALA A 94 -5.18 -1.40 -15.33
C ALA A 94 -6.55 -2.11 -15.44
N THR A 95 -7.19 -2.03 -16.60
CA THR A 95 -8.46 -2.74 -16.88
C THR A 95 -8.28 -4.25 -16.80
N ASN A 96 -7.22 -4.78 -17.41
CA ASN A 96 -6.90 -6.20 -17.40
C ASN A 96 -6.56 -6.70 -15.99
N PHE A 97 -5.84 -5.92 -15.20
CA PHE A 97 -5.55 -6.27 -13.80
C PHE A 97 -6.84 -6.37 -12.96
N ALA A 98 -7.75 -5.40 -13.09
CA ALA A 98 -9.06 -5.47 -12.42
C ALA A 98 -9.85 -6.72 -12.83
N ARG A 99 -9.87 -7.05 -14.13
CA ARG A 99 -10.56 -8.25 -14.64
C ARG A 99 -9.90 -9.55 -14.16
N TYR A 100 -8.57 -9.59 -14.16
CA TYR A 100 -7.81 -10.72 -13.62
C TYR A 100 -8.18 -10.98 -12.16
N LEU A 101 -8.18 -9.94 -11.32
CA LEU A 101 -8.55 -10.03 -9.90
C LEU A 101 -9.98 -10.54 -9.70
N ALA A 102 -10.91 -10.17 -10.58
CA ALA A 102 -12.29 -10.69 -10.57
C ALA A 102 -12.44 -12.11 -11.16
N GLY A 103 -11.36 -12.72 -11.62
CA GLY A 103 -11.37 -14.05 -12.23
C GLY A 103 -11.83 -14.08 -13.69
N LEU A 104 -11.97 -12.93 -14.34
CA LEU A 104 -12.34 -12.80 -15.75
C LEU A 104 -11.12 -12.90 -16.68
N PRO A 105 -11.31 -13.14 -17.99
CA PRO A 105 -10.24 -12.97 -18.96
C PRO A 105 -9.69 -11.54 -18.94
N ASP A 106 -8.38 -11.43 -18.80
CA ASP A 106 -7.58 -10.21 -18.75
C ASP A 106 -6.86 -9.93 -20.09
N ASP A 107 -7.57 -10.18 -21.18
CA ASP A 107 -7.11 -10.11 -22.57
C ASP A 107 -7.72 -8.91 -23.33
N ILE A 108 -8.23 -7.90 -22.62
CA ILE A 108 -8.83 -6.71 -23.25
C ILE A 108 -7.81 -6.03 -24.15
N GLN A 109 -8.26 -5.67 -25.36
CA GLN A 109 -7.45 -4.97 -26.35
C GLN A 109 -7.95 -3.54 -26.59
N PRO A 110 -7.05 -2.60 -26.96
CA PRO A 110 -7.47 -1.29 -27.42
C PRO A 110 -8.21 -1.37 -28.77
N ASP A 111 -9.37 -0.72 -28.86
CA ASP A 111 -10.09 -0.49 -30.12
C ASP A 111 -9.64 0.82 -30.76
N TRP A 112 -8.60 0.74 -31.59
CA TRP A 112 -7.99 1.90 -32.25
C TRP A 112 -8.95 2.71 -33.12
N GLU A 113 -10.06 2.12 -33.58
CA GLU A 113 -11.10 2.85 -34.33
C GLU A 113 -11.81 3.90 -33.45
N LEU A 114 -11.79 3.73 -32.12
CA LEU A 114 -12.43 4.62 -31.16
C LEU A 114 -11.51 5.70 -30.60
N GLN A 115 -10.22 5.76 -30.98
CA GLN A 115 -9.25 6.68 -30.37
C GLN A 115 -9.72 8.13 -30.43
N THR A 116 -10.08 8.63 -31.61
CA THR A 116 -10.56 10.00 -31.78
C THR A 116 -11.87 10.25 -31.03
N GLN A 117 -12.73 9.23 -30.92
CA GLN A 117 -14.01 9.33 -30.22
C GLN A 117 -13.81 9.51 -28.71
N GLN A 118 -12.97 8.69 -28.08
CA GLN A 118 -12.77 8.77 -26.63
C GLN A 118 -11.98 10.02 -26.25
N GLN A 119 -11.04 10.42 -27.11
CA GLN A 119 -10.33 11.67 -26.93
C GLN A 119 -11.26 12.89 -27.09
N ALA A 120 -12.20 12.88 -28.04
CA ALA A 120 -13.23 13.92 -28.16
C ALA A 120 -14.17 13.95 -26.95
N ALA A 121 -14.48 12.79 -26.35
CA ALA A 121 -15.30 12.70 -25.14
C ALA A 121 -14.62 13.34 -23.92
N ALA A 122 -13.33 13.10 -23.73
CA ALA A 122 -12.55 13.79 -22.71
C ALA A 122 -12.50 15.29 -22.98
N LEU A 123 -12.22 15.69 -24.24
CA LEU A 123 -12.15 17.09 -24.65
C LEU A 123 -13.43 17.86 -24.34
N ILE A 124 -14.59 17.33 -24.72
CA ILE A 124 -15.86 18.07 -24.57
C ILE A 124 -16.23 18.26 -23.10
N ASN A 125 -15.93 17.29 -22.23
CA ASN A 125 -16.12 17.42 -20.79
C ASN A 125 -15.16 18.48 -20.21
N ALA A 126 -13.89 18.48 -20.64
CA ALA A 126 -12.92 19.50 -20.24
C ALA A 126 -13.31 20.91 -20.74
N ALA A 127 -13.77 21.04 -21.98
CA ALA A 127 -14.22 22.31 -22.57
C ALA A 127 -15.45 22.89 -21.86
N ASN A 128 -16.36 22.03 -21.40
CA ASN A 128 -17.51 22.43 -20.60
C ASN A 128 -17.17 22.63 -19.11
N ASN A 129 -15.98 22.22 -18.68
CA ASN A 129 -15.59 22.12 -17.27
C ASN A 129 -16.65 21.41 -16.41
N MET A 130 -17.22 20.32 -16.94
CA MET A 130 -18.30 19.59 -16.30
C MET A 130 -18.28 18.13 -16.76
N LEU A 131 -18.35 17.20 -15.80
CA LEU A 131 -18.47 15.78 -16.07
C LEU A 131 -19.93 15.43 -16.42
N SER A 132 -20.17 14.95 -17.64
CA SER A 132 -21.50 14.60 -18.13
C SER A 132 -21.44 13.52 -19.21
N HIS A 133 -22.34 12.54 -19.13
CA HIS A 133 -22.61 11.62 -20.24
C HIS A 133 -23.41 12.28 -21.38
N TYR A 134 -23.98 13.46 -21.14
CA TYR A 134 -24.74 14.25 -22.11
C TYR A 134 -24.17 15.67 -22.16
N PRO A 135 -22.90 15.84 -22.57
CA PRO A 135 -22.28 17.15 -22.62
C PRO A 135 -22.97 18.03 -23.66
N VAL A 136 -23.05 19.34 -23.39
CA VAL A 136 -23.60 20.32 -24.32
C VAL A 136 -22.53 20.78 -25.32
N GLN A 137 -22.94 21.31 -26.47
CA GLN A 137 -22.01 21.83 -27.48
C GLN A 137 -21.36 23.13 -26.98
N PRO A 138 -20.02 23.18 -26.79
CA PRO A 138 -19.33 24.41 -26.43
C PRO A 138 -19.42 25.45 -27.57
N PRO A 139 -19.55 26.75 -27.26
CA PRO A 139 -19.52 27.80 -28.28
C PRO A 139 -18.26 27.71 -29.15
N GLY A 140 -18.44 27.73 -30.48
CA GLY A 140 -17.35 27.65 -31.46
C GLY A 140 -16.81 26.24 -31.73
N MET A 141 -17.38 25.20 -31.10
CA MET A 141 -17.05 23.81 -31.44
C MET A 141 -17.83 23.38 -32.68
N GLU A 142 -17.10 22.80 -33.64
CA GLU A 142 -17.67 22.26 -34.86
C GLU A 142 -18.60 21.07 -34.55
N GLU A 143 -19.71 20.97 -35.30
CA GLU A 143 -20.79 20.04 -34.98
C GLU A 143 -20.36 18.57 -35.05
N THR A 144 -19.51 18.19 -36.01
CA THR A 144 -19.03 16.81 -36.10
C THR A 144 -18.15 16.42 -34.91
N LEU A 145 -17.26 17.32 -34.45
CA LEU A 145 -16.48 17.11 -33.23
C LEU A 145 -17.37 17.00 -31.99
N TYR A 146 -18.37 17.88 -31.87
CA TYR A 146 -19.36 17.83 -30.79
C TYR A 146 -20.07 16.47 -30.75
N LYS A 147 -20.62 16.03 -31.89
CA LYS A 147 -21.38 14.77 -31.98
C LYS A 147 -20.50 13.55 -31.71
N LEU A 148 -19.23 13.60 -32.11
CA LEU A 148 -18.26 12.56 -31.81
C LEU A 148 -17.97 12.48 -30.31
N GLY A 149 -17.74 13.62 -29.65
CA GLY A 149 -17.52 13.71 -28.20
C GLY A 149 -18.74 13.31 -27.38
N GLU A 150 -19.95 13.75 -27.78
CA GLU A 150 -21.22 13.35 -27.17
C GLU A 150 -21.41 11.83 -27.23
N LYS A 151 -21.18 11.21 -28.39
CA LYS A 151 -21.26 9.76 -28.55
C LYS A 151 -20.24 9.04 -27.67
N GLY A 152 -18.99 9.53 -27.63
CA GLY A 152 -17.96 8.95 -26.77
C GLY A 152 -18.33 9.04 -25.29
N ALA A 153 -18.84 10.18 -24.81
CA ALA A 153 -19.23 10.36 -23.42
C ALA A 153 -20.38 9.43 -23.00
N ARG A 154 -21.37 9.23 -23.86
CA ARG A 154 -22.52 8.33 -23.63
C ARG A 154 -22.16 6.84 -23.56
N THR A 155 -21.01 6.47 -24.09
CA THR A 155 -20.57 5.07 -24.23
C THR A 155 -19.36 4.74 -23.34
N SER A 156 -18.99 5.67 -22.47
CA SER A 156 -17.81 5.55 -21.63
C SER A 156 -18.16 5.50 -20.15
N ASN A 157 -17.27 4.91 -19.37
CA ASN A 157 -17.01 5.39 -18.02
C ASN A 157 -16.25 6.72 -18.13
N ILE A 158 -16.66 7.76 -17.40
CA ILE A 158 -16.04 9.09 -17.45
C ILE A 158 -15.57 9.50 -16.06
N SER A 159 -14.44 10.20 -15.98
CA SER A 159 -13.87 10.65 -14.72
C SER A 159 -13.34 12.08 -14.84
N ALA A 160 -13.23 12.76 -13.71
CA ALA A 160 -12.61 14.07 -13.59
C ALA A 160 -11.71 14.12 -12.35
N GLY A 161 -10.61 14.86 -12.42
CA GLY A 161 -9.69 15.05 -11.30
C GLY A 161 -8.69 13.91 -11.04
N ARG A 162 -8.63 12.90 -11.92
CA ARG A 162 -7.61 11.83 -11.87
C ARG A 162 -6.61 12.02 -12.99
N SER A 163 -5.32 11.94 -12.66
CA SER A 163 -4.22 12.33 -13.54
C SER A 163 -3.72 11.17 -14.39
N THR A 164 -3.99 9.93 -13.96
CA THR A 164 -3.61 8.71 -14.70
C THR A 164 -4.82 7.85 -15.10
N PHE A 165 -4.63 6.97 -16.09
CA PHE A 165 -5.64 5.97 -16.40
C PHE A 165 -5.73 4.88 -15.34
N TYR A 166 -4.61 4.55 -14.69
CA TYR A 166 -4.62 3.61 -13.57
C TYR A 166 -5.52 4.09 -12.43
N GLU A 167 -5.35 5.33 -11.97
CA GLU A 167 -6.24 5.97 -10.98
C GLU A 167 -7.69 5.99 -11.48
N SER A 168 -7.91 6.36 -12.75
CA SER A 168 -9.26 6.42 -13.33
C SER A 168 -9.95 5.05 -13.27
N VAL A 169 -9.22 3.97 -13.57
CA VAL A 169 -9.76 2.61 -13.55
C VAL A 169 -9.91 2.08 -12.13
N ILE A 170 -8.84 2.03 -11.34
CA ILE A 170 -8.83 1.38 -10.02
C ILE A 170 -9.52 2.24 -8.96
N GLU A 171 -9.05 3.47 -8.75
CA GLU A 171 -9.55 4.37 -7.71
C GLU A 171 -10.82 5.14 -8.12
N GLY A 172 -11.16 5.13 -9.40
CA GLY A 172 -12.36 5.75 -9.95
C GLY A 172 -13.45 4.71 -10.21
N TYR A 173 -13.37 4.08 -11.38
CA TYR A 173 -14.42 3.20 -11.91
C TYR A 173 -14.62 1.94 -11.07
N MET A 174 -13.55 1.34 -10.57
CA MET A 174 -13.62 0.12 -9.76
C MET A 174 -13.94 0.43 -8.29
N SER A 175 -13.57 1.59 -7.74
CA SER A 175 -14.03 2.02 -6.41
C SER A 175 -15.54 2.29 -6.39
N ASP A 176 -16.04 3.09 -7.34
CA ASP A 176 -17.46 3.48 -7.51
C ASP A 176 -18.23 3.80 -6.21
N SER A 177 -17.51 4.26 -5.19
CA SER A 177 -17.98 4.41 -3.81
C SER A 177 -18.79 5.68 -3.55
N GLY A 178 -18.79 6.61 -4.52
CA GLY A 178 -19.52 7.87 -4.44
C GLY A 178 -21.01 7.66 -4.19
N THR A 179 -21.62 8.53 -3.38
CA THR A 179 -23.05 8.47 -3.03
C THR A 179 -23.97 8.54 -4.25
N SER A 180 -23.51 9.16 -5.34
CA SER A 180 -24.22 9.18 -6.61
C SER A 180 -24.23 7.83 -7.31
N ASN A 181 -23.29 6.92 -7.05
CA ASN A 181 -23.04 5.71 -7.84
C ASN A 181 -23.23 4.39 -7.08
N ILE A 182 -23.04 4.39 -5.75
CA ILE A 182 -23.04 3.19 -4.91
C ILE A 182 -24.30 2.32 -5.07
N ASP A 183 -25.45 2.91 -5.43
CA ASP A 183 -26.68 2.16 -5.68
C ASP A 183 -26.59 1.20 -6.87
N ARG A 184 -25.71 1.42 -7.83
CA ARG A 184 -25.63 0.61 -9.06
C ARG A 184 -24.24 0.08 -9.37
N VAL A 185 -23.18 0.72 -8.86
CA VAL A 185 -21.77 0.43 -9.14
C VAL A 185 -21.50 0.19 -10.65
N GLY A 186 -22.13 1.05 -11.46
CA GLY A 186 -22.24 0.85 -12.90
C GLY A 186 -20.91 0.88 -13.64
N HIS A 187 -19.96 1.71 -13.20
CA HIS A 187 -18.65 1.80 -13.86
C HIS A 187 -17.87 0.50 -13.70
N ARG A 188 -17.86 -0.04 -12.47
CA ARG A 188 -17.27 -1.32 -12.13
C ARG A 188 -17.89 -2.46 -12.93
N ARG A 189 -19.23 -2.51 -12.99
CA ARG A 189 -19.95 -3.59 -13.69
C ARG A 189 -19.71 -3.58 -15.20
N TRP A 190 -19.48 -2.42 -15.81
CA TRP A 190 -19.04 -2.35 -17.21
C TRP A 190 -17.66 -2.99 -17.42
N ILE A 191 -16.69 -2.68 -16.55
CA ILE A 191 -15.33 -3.26 -16.62
C ILE A 191 -15.36 -4.78 -16.39
N LEU A 192 -16.20 -5.22 -15.45
CA LEU A 192 -16.38 -6.63 -15.10
C LEU A 192 -17.40 -7.35 -15.99
N ASN A 193 -17.84 -6.73 -17.10
CA ASN A 193 -18.76 -7.37 -18.04
C ASN A 193 -18.04 -8.54 -18.75
N PRO A 194 -18.55 -9.78 -18.65
CA PRO A 194 -17.92 -10.94 -19.31
C PRO A 194 -17.85 -10.81 -20.83
N ALA A 195 -18.81 -10.13 -21.44
CA ALA A 195 -18.88 -9.93 -22.89
C ALA A 195 -17.88 -8.88 -23.42
N MET A 196 -17.19 -8.15 -22.54
CA MET A 196 -16.19 -7.16 -22.92
C MET A 196 -14.91 -7.85 -23.42
N SER A 197 -14.42 -7.44 -24.58
CA SER A 197 -13.12 -7.81 -25.18
C SER A 197 -12.29 -6.60 -25.62
N LYS A 198 -12.89 -5.42 -25.73
CA LYS A 198 -12.22 -4.19 -26.16
C LYS A 198 -12.54 -2.96 -25.32
N THR A 199 -11.61 -2.01 -25.30
CA THR A 199 -11.78 -0.68 -24.68
C THR A 199 -11.00 0.38 -25.47
N MET A 200 -11.16 1.65 -25.14
CA MET A 200 -10.31 2.74 -25.60
C MET A 200 -10.36 3.89 -24.60
N PHE A 201 -9.29 4.68 -24.54
CA PHE A 201 -9.14 5.77 -23.59
C PHE A 201 -8.96 7.13 -24.27
N GLY A 202 -9.41 8.18 -23.58
CA GLY A 202 -9.09 9.57 -23.87
C GLY A 202 -8.89 10.34 -22.58
N ILE A 203 -8.03 11.34 -22.61
CA ILE A 203 -7.84 12.29 -21.50
C ILE A 203 -7.56 13.68 -22.06
N ALA A 204 -8.15 14.71 -21.46
CA ALA A 204 -7.98 16.10 -21.82
C ALA A 204 -8.00 16.94 -20.54
N TYR A 205 -7.47 18.16 -20.61
CA TYR A 205 -7.34 19.03 -19.46
C TYR A 205 -8.03 20.36 -19.74
N THR A 206 -8.57 20.98 -18.70
CA THR A 206 -9.01 22.38 -18.75
C THR A 206 -7.81 23.31 -18.96
N SER A 207 -8.06 24.60 -19.19
CA SER A 207 -7.00 25.62 -19.21
C SER A 207 -6.24 25.75 -17.88
N GLU A 208 -6.85 25.31 -16.77
CA GLU A 208 -6.26 25.31 -15.43
C GLU A 208 -5.52 24.01 -15.11
N GLY A 209 -5.45 23.06 -16.05
CA GLY A 209 -4.77 21.78 -15.85
C GLY A 209 -5.61 20.75 -15.09
N TYR A 210 -6.94 20.91 -15.02
CA TYR A 210 -7.81 19.92 -14.38
C TYR A 210 -8.17 18.79 -15.38
N PRO A 211 -7.88 17.51 -15.07
CA PRO A 211 -8.05 16.40 -16.03
C PRO A 211 -9.50 15.89 -16.10
N TYR A 212 -9.90 15.49 -17.31
CA TYR A 212 -11.11 14.73 -17.61
C TYR A 212 -10.75 13.53 -18.49
N SER A 213 -11.20 12.34 -18.14
CA SER A 213 -10.91 11.10 -18.86
C SER A 213 -12.18 10.35 -19.26
N ALA A 214 -12.08 9.56 -20.32
CA ALA A 214 -13.14 8.70 -20.82
C ALA A 214 -12.57 7.33 -21.22
N MET A 215 -13.22 6.26 -20.76
CA MET A 215 -12.93 4.87 -21.10
C MET A 215 -14.15 4.26 -21.77
N TYR A 216 -14.05 3.80 -23.02
CA TYR A 216 -15.13 3.06 -23.68
C TYR A 216 -15.47 1.78 -22.89
N ALA A 217 -16.72 1.64 -22.44
CA ALA A 217 -17.06 0.67 -21.40
C ALA A 217 -18.21 -0.28 -21.77
N ILE A 218 -18.96 0.01 -22.84
CA ILE A 218 -20.17 -0.73 -23.22
C ILE A 218 -19.93 -1.84 -24.25
N ASP A 219 -18.67 -2.28 -24.41
CA ASP A 219 -18.31 -3.32 -25.36
C ASP A 219 -18.98 -4.66 -25.01
N LYS A 220 -19.35 -5.39 -26.06
CA LYS A 220 -19.97 -6.73 -26.00
C LYS A 220 -19.40 -7.66 -27.08
N GLY A 221 -18.18 -7.36 -27.52
CA GLY A 221 -17.56 -8.01 -28.68
C GLY A 221 -16.95 -9.38 -28.42
N ARG A 222 -16.91 -9.87 -27.17
CA ARG A 222 -16.34 -11.19 -26.87
C ARG A 222 -17.20 -12.30 -27.46
N THR A 223 -16.57 -13.17 -28.24
CA THR A 223 -17.21 -14.34 -28.85
C THR A 223 -17.07 -15.60 -28.00
N GLU A 224 -16.01 -15.69 -27.21
CA GLU A 224 -15.79 -16.81 -26.30
C GLU A 224 -16.74 -16.77 -25.11
N GLN A 225 -17.32 -17.91 -24.77
CA GLN A 225 -18.15 -18.03 -23.57
C GLN A 225 -17.30 -17.99 -22.30
N VAL A 226 -17.65 -17.08 -21.40
CA VAL A 226 -17.13 -17.04 -20.03
C VAL A 226 -18.16 -17.66 -19.10
N LYS A 227 -17.79 -18.74 -18.42
CA LYS A 227 -18.63 -19.42 -17.43
C LYS A 227 -18.46 -18.79 -16.06
N TYR A 228 -19.57 -18.46 -15.43
CA TYR A 228 -19.61 -17.91 -14.07
C TYR A 228 -20.94 -18.23 -13.40
N GLU A 229 -20.90 -18.35 -12.07
CA GLU A 229 -22.08 -18.40 -11.20
C GLU A 229 -22.40 -16.97 -10.74
N TYR A 230 -21.37 -16.28 -10.27
CA TYR A 230 -21.35 -14.86 -9.95
C TYR A 230 -19.97 -14.30 -10.25
N ILE A 231 -19.86 -12.98 -10.31
CA ILE A 231 -18.60 -12.22 -10.35
C ILE A 231 -18.63 -11.24 -9.18
N SER A 232 -17.62 -11.32 -8.31
CA SER A 232 -17.53 -10.56 -7.07
C SER A 232 -16.40 -9.53 -7.12
N TRP A 233 -16.57 -8.43 -6.39
CA TRP A 233 -15.54 -7.43 -6.11
C TRP A 233 -15.69 -6.93 -4.67
N PRO A 234 -14.71 -7.16 -3.78
CA PRO A 234 -13.51 -7.97 -4.00
C PRO A 234 -13.88 -9.45 -4.27
N ALA A 235 -13.00 -10.16 -4.96
CA ALA A 235 -13.23 -11.53 -5.36
C ALA A 235 -12.96 -12.54 -4.23
N ALA A 236 -13.43 -13.78 -4.40
CA ALA A 236 -13.08 -14.88 -3.52
C ALA A 236 -11.58 -15.24 -3.62
N GLY A 237 -10.97 -15.61 -2.50
CA GLY A 237 -9.54 -15.91 -2.39
C GLY A 237 -8.72 -14.69 -1.94
N TYR A 238 -7.46 -14.63 -2.33
CA TYR A 238 -6.58 -13.50 -1.99
C TYR A 238 -6.91 -12.26 -2.84
N PHE A 239 -6.92 -11.10 -2.20
CA PHE A 239 -7.21 -9.82 -2.83
C PHE A 239 -6.27 -8.71 -2.31
N PRO A 240 -5.61 -7.92 -3.17
CA PRO A 240 -4.70 -6.87 -2.71
C PRO A 240 -5.43 -5.73 -1.98
N GLU A 241 -4.94 -5.31 -0.81
CA GLU A 241 -5.56 -4.24 -0.03
C GLU A 241 -5.42 -2.84 -0.66
N GLU A 242 -4.44 -2.66 -1.54
CA GLU A 242 -4.17 -1.41 -2.26
C GLU A 242 -5.19 -1.14 -3.38
N ILE A 243 -6.02 -2.14 -3.72
CA ILE A 243 -6.96 -2.10 -4.85
C ILE A 243 -8.42 -1.95 -4.40
N PHE A 244 -8.68 -2.08 -3.11
CA PHE A 244 -10.02 -1.97 -2.52
C PHE A 244 -9.98 -1.18 -1.23
N ALA A 245 -10.56 0.03 -1.24
CA ALA A 245 -10.53 0.91 -0.08
C ALA A 245 -11.56 0.50 0.98
N PRO A 246 -11.36 0.84 2.27
CA PRO A 246 -12.30 0.50 3.35
C PRO A 246 -13.74 0.99 3.15
N ASN A 247 -13.91 2.08 2.39
CA ASN A 247 -15.20 2.67 2.06
C ASN A 247 -15.75 2.22 0.69
N ASP A 248 -15.05 1.33 -0.02
CA ASP A 248 -15.55 0.77 -1.27
C ASP A 248 -16.71 -0.19 -1.01
N PRO A 249 -17.76 -0.15 -1.83
CA PRO A 249 -18.85 -1.11 -1.76
C PRO A 249 -18.41 -2.46 -2.33
N TRP A 250 -18.66 -3.52 -1.58
CA TRP A 250 -18.63 -4.88 -2.08
C TRP A 250 -19.77 -5.06 -3.10
N SER A 251 -19.54 -5.87 -4.12
CA SER A 251 -20.56 -6.14 -5.14
C SER A 251 -20.47 -7.55 -5.70
N LEU A 252 -21.62 -8.14 -6.02
CA LEU A 252 -21.75 -9.40 -6.73
C LEU A 252 -22.75 -9.29 -7.87
N SER A 253 -22.29 -9.56 -9.09
CA SER A 253 -23.15 -9.72 -10.27
C SER A 253 -23.46 -11.21 -10.50
N LEU A 254 -24.73 -11.58 -10.45
CA LEU A 254 -25.22 -12.97 -10.50
C LEU A 254 -25.59 -13.37 -11.93
N ASN A 255 -25.30 -14.61 -12.31
CA ASN A 255 -25.63 -15.13 -13.62
C ASN A 255 -27.16 -15.23 -13.82
N MET A 256 -27.67 -14.47 -14.78
CA MET A 256 -29.08 -14.39 -15.13
C MET A 256 -29.67 -15.67 -15.73
N GLU A 257 -28.84 -16.61 -16.17
CA GLU A 257 -29.28 -17.94 -16.60
C GLU A 257 -29.49 -18.90 -15.42
N GLN A 258 -28.85 -18.63 -14.28
CA GLN A 258 -28.88 -19.48 -13.09
C GLN A 258 -29.83 -18.95 -12.01
N TYR A 259 -29.88 -17.63 -11.82
CA TYR A 259 -30.60 -17.02 -10.70
C TYR A 259 -31.82 -16.20 -11.14
N ASP A 260 -32.83 -16.17 -10.27
CA ASP A 260 -34.02 -15.35 -10.39
C ASP A 260 -33.78 -13.94 -9.83
N ASN A 261 -33.92 -12.92 -10.68
CA ASN A 261 -33.75 -11.51 -10.29
C ASN A 261 -35.09 -10.79 -10.04
N SER A 262 -36.21 -11.52 -9.98
CA SER A 262 -37.53 -10.95 -9.67
C SER A 262 -37.86 -10.97 -8.17
N ARG A 263 -37.20 -11.85 -7.40
CA ARG A 263 -37.33 -11.97 -5.95
C ARG A 263 -36.08 -11.42 -5.27
N THR A 264 -36.08 -10.12 -5.01
CA THR A 264 -34.91 -9.39 -4.47
C THR A 264 -35.12 -8.90 -3.04
N ASP A 265 -36.37 -8.82 -2.58
CA ASP A 265 -36.80 -8.32 -1.28
C ASP A 265 -36.39 -9.22 -0.09
N GLN A 266 -36.04 -10.48 -0.37
CA GLN A 266 -35.62 -11.48 0.63
C GLN A 266 -34.11 -11.59 0.76
N ILE A 267 -33.34 -10.92 -0.08
CA ILE A 267 -31.88 -11.07 -0.12
C ILE A 267 -31.28 -10.43 1.13
N GLU A 268 -30.44 -11.22 1.82
CA GLU A 268 -29.67 -10.79 2.98
C GLU A 268 -28.20 -11.18 2.79
N VAL A 269 -27.27 -10.30 3.18
CA VAL A 269 -25.83 -10.59 3.19
C VAL A 269 -25.32 -10.55 4.62
N THR A 270 -24.61 -11.60 5.05
CA THR A 270 -23.78 -11.57 6.26
C THR A 270 -22.31 -11.44 5.86
N LEU A 271 -21.60 -10.48 6.46
CA LEU A 271 -20.16 -10.30 6.35
C LEU A 271 -19.53 -10.47 7.74
N ILE A 272 -18.51 -11.31 7.86
CA ILE A 272 -17.80 -11.53 9.13
C ILE A 272 -16.31 -11.31 8.89
N ARG A 273 -15.68 -10.45 9.68
CA ARG A 273 -14.22 -10.32 9.72
C ARG A 273 -13.66 -11.25 10.80
N GLU A 274 -12.72 -12.11 10.44
CA GLU A 274 -12.23 -13.14 11.35
C GLU A 274 -11.36 -12.60 12.50
N ARG A 275 -10.47 -11.64 12.23
CA ARG A 275 -9.47 -11.18 13.21
C ARG A 275 -10.05 -10.68 14.53
N ASP A 276 -11.24 -10.10 14.49
CA ASP A 276 -11.92 -9.51 15.66
C ASP A 276 -13.37 -9.97 15.81
N GLY A 277 -13.84 -10.90 14.97
CA GLY A 277 -15.21 -11.42 14.99
C GLY A 277 -16.28 -10.38 14.67
N LYS A 278 -15.93 -9.21 14.13
CA LYS A 278 -16.94 -8.20 13.76
C LYS A 278 -17.86 -8.76 12.68
N ARG A 279 -19.17 -8.55 12.87
CA ARG A 279 -20.23 -9.06 12.00
C ARG A 279 -21.14 -7.93 11.54
N TRP A 280 -21.39 -7.90 10.24
CA TRP A 280 -22.40 -7.07 9.60
C TRP A 280 -23.46 -7.96 8.94
N VAL A 281 -24.71 -7.53 9.03
CA VAL A 281 -25.85 -8.14 8.32
C VAL A 281 -26.51 -7.05 7.51
N PHE A 282 -26.75 -7.30 6.23
CA PHE A 282 -27.25 -6.32 5.27
C PHE A 282 -28.58 -6.77 4.70
N ASP A 283 -29.55 -5.87 4.68
CA ASP A 283 -30.83 -6.04 4.01
C ASP A 283 -31.31 -4.71 3.39
N GLN A 284 -32.49 -4.71 2.76
CA GLN A 284 -33.07 -3.53 2.11
C GLN A 284 -33.29 -2.30 3.01
N GLN A 285 -33.16 -2.42 4.34
CA GLN A 285 -33.29 -1.30 5.28
C GLN A 285 -31.98 -0.49 5.39
N ASP A 286 -30.84 -1.08 5.05
CA ASP A 286 -29.52 -0.44 5.11
C ASP A 286 -29.30 0.51 3.91
N THR A 287 -29.81 1.72 4.04
CA THR A 287 -29.85 2.70 2.92
C THR A 287 -28.84 3.85 3.05
N ASP A 288 -27.98 3.82 4.07
CA ASP A 288 -27.00 4.89 4.33
C ASP A 288 -25.83 4.84 3.33
N LYS A 289 -25.94 5.70 2.31
CA LYS A 289 -24.95 5.84 1.23
C LYS A 289 -23.60 6.40 1.67
N GLU A 290 -23.43 6.86 2.90
CA GLU A 290 -22.13 7.28 3.46
C GLU A 290 -21.58 6.28 4.50
N GLY A 291 -22.43 5.45 5.08
CA GLY A 291 -22.08 4.40 6.04
C GLY A 291 -22.49 3.00 5.59
N LYS A 292 -23.26 2.31 6.44
CA LYS A 292 -23.69 0.93 6.22
C LYS A 292 -24.76 0.90 5.12
N TYR A 293 -24.46 0.23 4.01
CA TYR A 293 -25.28 0.29 2.80
C TYR A 293 -25.59 -1.10 2.22
N PHE A 294 -26.75 -1.24 1.59
CA PHE A 294 -27.19 -2.39 0.81
C PHE A 294 -28.11 -1.96 -0.33
N HIS A 295 -27.96 -2.58 -1.50
CA HIS A 295 -28.90 -2.44 -2.60
C HIS A 295 -28.84 -3.63 -3.55
N VAL A 296 -29.96 -3.92 -4.21
CA VAL A 296 -30.04 -4.88 -5.31
C VAL A 296 -30.50 -4.15 -6.57
N ASP A 297 -29.63 -4.07 -7.57
CA ASP A 297 -29.93 -3.43 -8.85
C ASP A 297 -30.10 -4.47 -9.96
N THR A 298 -31.22 -4.37 -10.68
CA THR A 298 -31.55 -5.23 -11.83
C THR A 298 -31.44 -4.50 -13.17
N ASN A 299 -30.96 -3.25 -13.17
CA ASN A 299 -30.71 -2.50 -14.40
C ASN A 299 -29.48 -3.04 -15.14
N TYR A 300 -29.41 -2.79 -16.45
CA TYR A 300 -28.35 -3.34 -17.29
C TYR A 300 -27.08 -2.47 -17.28
N TYR A 301 -26.03 -2.98 -16.62
CA TYR A 301 -24.66 -2.48 -16.69
C TYR A 301 -23.70 -3.66 -16.94
N GLY A 302 -23.90 -4.37 -18.06
CA GLY A 302 -23.22 -5.65 -18.36
C GLY A 302 -24.04 -6.86 -17.91
N ILE A 303 -24.26 -7.02 -16.60
CA ILE A 303 -25.08 -8.09 -16.00
C ILE A 303 -26.25 -7.46 -15.20
N PRO A 304 -27.53 -7.76 -15.50
CA PRO A 304 -28.70 -7.11 -14.89
C PRO A 304 -29.20 -7.80 -13.60
N PHE A 305 -28.28 -8.20 -12.72
CA PHE A 305 -28.58 -8.67 -11.37
C PHE A 305 -27.35 -8.49 -10.49
N ASN A 306 -27.31 -7.39 -9.74
CA ASN A 306 -26.18 -7.03 -8.89
C ASN A 306 -26.61 -6.76 -7.45
N ILE A 307 -25.92 -7.38 -6.50
CA ILE A 307 -26.06 -7.14 -5.07
C ILE A 307 -24.88 -6.28 -4.64
N THR A 308 -25.15 -5.13 -4.03
CA THR A 308 -24.13 -4.20 -3.50
C THR A 308 -24.30 -4.08 -1.99
N PHE A 309 -23.20 -4.12 -1.24
CA PHE A 309 -23.22 -3.89 0.21
C PHE A 309 -21.93 -3.22 0.69
N ARG A 310 -21.99 -2.45 1.78
CA ARG A 310 -20.82 -1.81 2.38
C ARG A 310 -20.90 -1.80 3.90
N PRO A 311 -19.93 -2.41 4.62
CA PRO A 311 -19.84 -2.29 6.06
C PRO A 311 -19.41 -0.88 6.48
N ASN A 312 -19.82 -0.45 7.68
CA ASN A 312 -19.26 0.73 8.34
C ASN A 312 -18.15 0.33 9.33
N GLY A 313 -17.29 1.28 9.71
CA GLY A 313 -16.31 1.08 10.79
C GLY A 313 -15.15 0.15 10.45
N ILE A 314 -14.80 0.05 9.15
CA ILE A 314 -13.51 -0.46 8.69
C ILE A 314 -12.60 0.75 8.48
N GLU A 315 -11.53 0.85 9.27
CA GLU A 315 -10.54 1.92 9.15
C GLU A 315 -9.45 1.56 8.13
N ARG A 316 -9.02 0.29 8.15
CA ARG A 316 -8.05 -0.29 7.21
C ARG A 316 -8.21 -1.81 7.14
N PHE A 317 -7.80 -2.37 6.02
CA PHE A 317 -7.47 -3.79 5.91
C PHE A 317 -6.07 -4.03 6.53
N GLN A 318 -5.75 -5.30 6.77
CA GLN A 318 -4.43 -5.71 7.23
C GLN A 318 -4.04 -6.95 6.42
N ASP A 319 -2.75 -7.23 6.38
CA ASP A 319 -2.25 -8.47 5.78
C ASP A 319 -2.91 -9.70 6.43
N ASP A 320 -3.36 -10.62 5.59
CA ASP A 320 -4.15 -11.81 5.92
C ASP A 320 -5.50 -11.57 6.63
N ASP A 321 -6.09 -10.37 6.50
CA ASP A 321 -7.43 -10.08 7.03
C ASP A 321 -8.51 -10.82 6.23
N ARG A 322 -9.10 -11.86 6.83
CA ARG A 322 -10.16 -12.67 6.19
C ARG A 322 -11.55 -12.13 6.50
N PHE A 323 -12.35 -12.05 5.43
CA PHE A 323 -13.77 -11.75 5.45
C PHE A 323 -14.57 -12.91 4.86
N HIS A 324 -15.50 -13.45 5.64
CA HIS A 324 -16.47 -14.43 5.20
C HIS A 324 -17.75 -13.74 4.73
N VAL A 325 -18.17 -14.00 3.49
CA VAL A 325 -19.40 -13.50 2.88
C VAL A 325 -20.39 -14.63 2.74
N LYS A 326 -21.63 -14.41 3.20
CA LYS A 326 -22.76 -15.31 2.99
C LYS A 326 -23.97 -14.55 2.48
N ILE A 327 -24.53 -14.97 1.34
CA ILE A 327 -25.71 -14.39 0.73
C ILE A 327 -26.84 -15.41 0.76
N ASN A 328 -27.94 -15.05 1.42
CA ASN A 328 -29.17 -15.84 1.50
C ASN A 328 -30.30 -15.14 0.74
N GLY A 329 -31.45 -15.82 0.63
CA GLY A 329 -32.67 -15.24 0.04
C GLY A 329 -32.63 -15.10 -1.47
N ILE A 330 -31.62 -15.68 -2.12
CA ILE A 330 -31.55 -15.84 -3.57
C ILE A 330 -32.17 -17.17 -3.98
N TYR A 331 -32.63 -17.25 -5.23
CA TYR A 331 -33.27 -18.44 -5.77
C TYR A 331 -32.76 -18.75 -7.17
N ASP A 332 -32.71 -20.03 -7.51
CA ASP A 332 -32.44 -20.46 -8.87
C ASP A 332 -33.65 -20.24 -9.81
N LYS A 333 -33.46 -20.46 -11.11
CA LYS A 333 -34.55 -20.39 -12.11
C LYS A 333 -35.66 -21.42 -11.92
N ALA A 334 -35.42 -22.51 -11.19
CA ALA A 334 -36.43 -23.52 -10.85
C ALA A 334 -37.23 -23.15 -9.58
N GLY A 335 -36.91 -22.02 -8.95
CA GLY A 335 -37.58 -21.55 -7.75
C GLY A 335 -37.02 -22.11 -6.45
N GLN A 336 -35.93 -22.88 -6.48
CA GLN A 336 -35.31 -23.45 -5.28
C GLN A 336 -34.43 -22.40 -4.57
N PRO A 337 -34.45 -22.34 -3.22
CA PRO A 337 -33.53 -21.50 -2.47
C PRO A 337 -32.08 -21.84 -2.79
N ALA A 338 -31.25 -20.81 -2.99
CA ALA A 338 -29.82 -20.93 -3.17
C ALA A 338 -29.08 -20.08 -2.13
N VAL A 339 -27.82 -20.41 -1.89
CA VAL A 339 -26.93 -19.70 -0.97
C VAL A 339 -25.57 -19.55 -1.66
N ILE A 340 -25.00 -18.35 -1.62
CA ILE A 340 -23.61 -18.11 -2.05
C ILE A 340 -22.77 -17.85 -0.80
N GLU A 341 -21.67 -18.58 -0.65
CA GLU A 341 -20.69 -18.40 0.42
C GLU A 341 -19.27 -18.36 -0.17
N TYR A 342 -18.45 -17.42 0.28
CA TYR A 342 -17.03 -17.34 -0.07
C TYR A 342 -16.24 -16.51 0.94
N ASP A 343 -14.93 -16.72 0.94
CA ASP A 343 -14.00 -15.89 1.72
C ASP A 343 -13.18 -14.99 0.79
N THR A 344 -12.95 -13.76 1.23
CA THR A 344 -11.92 -12.87 0.69
C THR A 344 -10.85 -12.68 1.76
N VAL A 345 -9.58 -12.82 1.38
CA VAL A 345 -8.43 -12.60 2.26
C VAL A 345 -7.64 -11.43 1.71
N PHE A 346 -7.69 -10.30 2.41
CA PHE A 346 -6.87 -9.16 2.03
C PHE A 346 -5.40 -9.43 2.35
N PHE A 347 -4.50 -8.96 1.51
CA PHE A 347 -3.06 -9.07 1.73
C PHE A 347 -2.31 -7.86 1.21
N ASP A 348 -1.16 -7.61 1.83
CA ASP A 348 -0.20 -6.57 1.44
C ASP A 348 0.57 -7.06 0.20
N MET A 349 0.25 -6.51 -0.97
CA MET A 349 0.83 -6.89 -2.25
C MET A 349 2.11 -6.10 -2.54
N VAL A 350 2.11 -4.81 -2.23
CA VAL A 350 3.24 -3.89 -2.40
C VAL A 350 3.56 -3.29 -1.03
N PRO A 351 4.66 -3.75 -0.40
CA PRO A 351 5.01 -3.28 0.92
C PRO A 351 5.19 -1.77 0.97
N GLU A 352 4.54 -1.13 1.95
CA GLU A 352 4.85 0.24 2.35
C GLU A 352 6.31 0.31 2.79
N VAL A 353 7.00 1.39 2.43
CA VAL A 353 8.39 1.66 2.82
C VAL A 353 8.51 3.02 3.50
N SER A 354 9.24 3.04 4.62
CA SER A 354 9.46 4.28 5.37
C SER A 354 10.92 4.42 5.80
N LEU A 355 11.51 5.59 5.52
CA LEU A 355 12.86 5.88 5.99
C LEU A 355 12.90 5.78 7.52
N ARG A 356 13.93 5.13 8.05
CA ARG A 356 14.13 5.11 9.51
C ARG A 356 14.54 6.50 10.02
N ALA A 357 15.31 7.22 9.21
CA ALA A 357 15.66 8.61 9.47
C ALA A 357 14.45 9.52 9.25
N THR A 358 14.34 10.59 10.05
CA THR A 358 13.38 11.69 9.83
C THR A 358 14.07 12.99 9.44
N SER A 359 15.39 13.04 9.63
CA SER A 359 16.27 14.06 9.08
C SER A 359 17.70 13.55 9.13
N LEU A 360 18.56 14.15 8.31
CA LEU A 360 19.96 13.79 8.18
C LEU A 360 20.84 15.02 8.12
N LEU A 361 21.97 14.95 8.79
CA LEU A 361 23.08 15.85 8.58
C LEU A 361 24.20 15.09 7.87
N LEU A 362 24.82 15.66 6.85
CA LEU A 362 25.97 15.09 6.18
C LEU A 362 27.10 16.11 6.11
N GLN A 363 28.34 15.62 6.04
CA GLN A 363 29.50 16.42 5.63
C GLN A 363 29.72 16.29 4.12
N PRO A 364 30.33 17.30 3.47
CA PRO A 364 30.78 17.15 2.08
C PRO A 364 31.65 15.90 1.88
N GLY A 365 31.24 15.03 0.97
CA GLY A 365 31.89 13.74 0.69
C GLY A 365 31.49 12.59 1.62
N GLU A 366 30.73 12.83 2.70
CA GLU A 366 30.20 11.75 3.55
C GLU A 366 29.21 10.91 2.74
N LYS A 367 29.45 9.60 2.67
CA LYS A 367 28.59 8.61 2.01
C LYS A 367 28.09 7.57 3.02
N MET A 368 26.79 7.29 3.03
CA MET A 368 26.19 6.29 3.91
C MET A 368 24.97 5.61 3.29
N LYS A 369 24.73 4.35 3.61
CA LYS A 369 23.50 3.63 3.21
C LYS A 369 22.36 4.05 4.12
N LEU A 370 21.21 4.40 3.57
CA LEU A 370 20.00 4.67 4.35
C LEU A 370 19.18 3.41 4.52
N ASN A 371 18.77 3.16 5.75
CA ASN A 371 17.91 2.03 6.07
C ASN A 371 16.45 2.50 6.16
N TYR A 372 15.54 1.64 5.73
CA TYR A 372 14.12 1.86 5.76
C TYR A 372 13.41 0.68 6.45
N ARG A 373 12.19 0.91 6.91
CA ARG A 373 11.27 -0.13 7.33
C ARG A 373 10.37 -0.49 6.17
N ARG A 374 9.86 -1.73 6.19
CA ARG A 374 8.85 -2.21 5.27
C ARG A 374 7.72 -2.92 6.01
N SER A 375 6.52 -2.94 5.44
CA SER A 375 5.43 -3.81 5.88
C SER A 375 5.68 -5.29 5.48
N SER A 376 4.71 -6.17 5.73
CA SER A 376 4.90 -7.63 5.70
C SER A 376 4.89 -8.27 4.30
N GLY A 377 4.49 -7.54 3.26
CA GLY A 377 4.44 -8.07 1.89
C GLY A 377 5.80 -8.48 1.32
N ASP A 378 5.80 -8.98 0.08
CA ASP A 378 7.03 -9.47 -0.57
C ASP A 378 8.03 -8.31 -0.80
N PRO A 379 9.25 -8.36 -0.22
CA PRO A 379 10.26 -7.31 -0.37
C PRO A 379 10.60 -6.96 -1.81
N LYS A 380 10.49 -7.91 -2.75
CA LYS A 380 10.78 -7.68 -4.16
C LYS A 380 9.75 -6.77 -4.82
N MET A 381 8.57 -6.65 -4.23
CA MET A 381 7.46 -5.84 -4.73
C MET A 381 7.57 -4.38 -4.32
N ALA A 382 8.38 -4.05 -3.30
CA ALA A 382 8.47 -2.70 -2.76
C ALA A 382 8.91 -1.65 -3.80
N ASN A 383 9.71 -2.03 -4.81
CA ASN A 383 10.20 -1.14 -5.87
C ASN A 383 10.62 0.25 -5.35
N VAL A 384 11.48 0.25 -4.33
CA VAL A 384 11.89 1.47 -3.63
C VAL A 384 12.61 2.41 -4.58
N GLN A 385 12.13 3.64 -4.67
CA GLN A 385 12.77 4.72 -5.39
C GLN A 385 13.12 5.85 -4.43
N PHE A 386 14.20 6.57 -4.76
CA PHE A 386 14.64 7.72 -3.98
C PHE A 386 14.65 8.97 -4.85
N VAL A 387 14.18 10.08 -4.30
CA VAL A 387 14.13 11.38 -4.98
C VAL A 387 14.83 12.41 -4.10
N VAL A 388 15.80 13.13 -4.66
CA VAL A 388 16.46 14.26 -3.99
C VAL A 388 16.13 15.54 -4.76
N ASP A 389 15.59 16.53 -4.06
CA ASP A 389 15.10 17.78 -4.67
C ASP A 389 16.23 18.61 -5.31
N ASP A 390 17.34 18.78 -4.59
CA ASP A 390 18.52 19.49 -5.10
C ASP A 390 19.74 18.55 -5.15
N PRO A 391 19.98 17.91 -6.33
CA PRO A 391 21.10 17.00 -6.50
C PRO A 391 22.49 17.66 -6.41
N LYS A 392 22.55 19.00 -6.28
CA LYS A 392 23.80 19.73 -6.01
C LYS A 392 24.16 19.72 -4.53
N ILE A 393 23.18 19.59 -3.64
CA ILE A 393 23.39 19.57 -2.18
C ILE A 393 23.70 18.14 -1.74
N ALA A 394 22.89 17.17 -2.12
CA ALA A 394 23.12 15.74 -1.86
C ALA A 394 22.77 14.89 -3.08
N SER A 395 23.16 13.62 -3.12
CA SER A 395 22.64 12.66 -4.10
C SER A 395 22.51 11.28 -3.50
N ILE A 396 21.65 10.45 -4.05
CA ILE A 396 21.43 9.07 -3.63
C ILE A 396 21.46 8.15 -4.86
N ASP A 397 22.09 6.98 -4.72
CA ASP A 397 22.08 5.94 -5.75
C ASP A 397 20.89 4.98 -5.56
N GLU A 398 20.67 4.10 -6.54
CA GLU A 398 19.54 3.16 -6.55
C GLU A 398 19.61 2.16 -5.39
N GLU A 399 20.81 1.89 -4.87
CA GLU A 399 21.05 1.04 -3.70
C GLU A 399 20.82 1.77 -2.35
N GLY A 400 20.44 3.06 -2.40
CA GLY A 400 20.10 3.85 -1.22
C GLY A 400 21.29 4.46 -0.49
N TYR A 401 22.46 4.58 -1.13
CA TYR A 401 23.58 5.31 -0.54
C TYR A 401 23.51 6.80 -0.85
N ILE A 402 23.24 7.59 0.18
CA ILE A 402 23.27 9.05 0.11
C ILE A 402 24.70 9.57 0.25
N THR A 403 25.03 10.63 -0.50
CA THR A 403 26.31 11.34 -0.46
C THR A 403 26.06 12.85 -0.31
N GLY A 404 26.68 13.47 0.70
CA GLY A 404 26.70 14.94 0.85
C GLY A 404 27.64 15.58 -0.17
N LYS A 405 27.21 16.64 -0.86
CA LYS A 405 28.02 17.31 -1.90
C LYS A 405 28.45 18.70 -1.50
N ASN A 406 27.52 19.64 -1.48
CA ASN A 406 27.79 21.05 -1.20
C ASN A 406 26.97 21.49 0.01
N PRO A 407 27.51 22.40 0.86
CA PRO A 407 26.75 22.92 1.98
C PRO A 407 25.40 23.54 1.58
N GLY A 408 24.35 23.22 2.33
CA GLY A 408 22.97 23.64 2.07
C GLY A 408 21.96 22.63 2.60
N SER A 409 20.66 22.92 2.42
CA SER A 409 19.57 22.01 2.79
C SER A 409 18.77 21.58 1.56
N THR A 410 18.41 20.30 1.51
CA THR A 410 17.54 19.71 0.48
C THR A 410 16.56 18.73 1.12
N GLN A 411 15.62 18.19 0.34
CA GLN A 411 14.72 17.13 0.78
C GLN A 411 15.07 15.82 0.06
N LEU A 412 14.89 14.71 0.77
CA LEU A 412 14.95 13.36 0.24
C LEU A 412 13.59 12.70 0.46
N ALA A 413 13.00 12.14 -0.60
CA ALA A 413 11.88 11.22 -0.50
C ALA A 413 12.30 9.77 -0.75
N ILE A 414 11.59 8.87 -0.07
CA ILE A 414 11.43 7.47 -0.46
C ILE A 414 10.03 7.32 -1.06
N THR A 415 9.94 6.68 -2.23
CA THR A 415 8.68 6.51 -2.96
C THR A 415 8.55 5.07 -3.45
N ASN A 416 7.32 4.58 -3.53
CA ASN A 416 6.95 3.29 -4.11
C ASN A 416 5.55 3.43 -4.75
N TYR A 417 4.96 2.32 -5.20
CA TYR A 417 3.57 2.34 -5.66
C TYR A 417 2.60 2.38 -4.48
N PHE A 418 1.45 3.06 -4.66
CA PHE A 418 0.32 3.12 -3.71
C PHE A 418 0.53 3.90 -2.41
N GLN A 419 1.76 4.33 -2.09
CA GLN A 419 2.03 5.12 -0.90
C GLN A 419 2.18 6.61 -1.21
N GLU A 420 1.88 7.45 -0.23
CA GLU A 420 2.29 8.85 -0.25
C GLU A 420 3.82 8.98 -0.03
N ASP A 421 4.42 9.92 -0.76
CA ASP A 421 5.85 10.23 -0.65
C ASP A 421 6.21 10.68 0.77
N GLN A 422 7.22 10.03 1.35
CA GLN A 422 7.75 10.41 2.66
C GLN A 422 9.04 11.20 2.53
N TRP A 423 8.97 12.48 2.89
CA TRP A 423 10.10 13.42 2.78
C TRP A 423 10.84 13.59 4.11
N ILE A 424 12.17 13.65 4.03
CA ILE A 424 13.04 14.02 5.14
C ILE A 424 13.94 15.19 4.76
N GLU A 425 14.30 16.00 5.76
CA GLU A 425 15.29 17.05 5.59
C GLU A 425 16.70 16.47 5.56
N VAL A 426 17.50 16.89 4.58
CA VAL A 426 18.92 16.60 4.47
C VAL A 426 19.69 17.91 4.48
N GLU A 427 20.49 18.15 5.52
CA GLU A 427 21.42 19.26 5.60
C GLU A 427 22.83 18.76 5.32
N VAL A 428 23.57 19.48 4.48
CA VAL A 428 25.00 19.28 4.30
C VAL A 428 25.71 20.48 4.89
N ARG A 429 26.69 20.25 5.78
CA ARG A 429 27.49 21.34 6.35
C ARG A 429 28.93 20.92 6.57
N GLU A 430 29.82 21.90 6.54
CA GLU A 430 31.21 21.69 6.95
C GLU A 430 31.26 21.32 8.44
N PRO A 431 32.11 20.36 8.84
CA PRO A 431 32.28 20.03 10.25
C PRO A 431 32.80 21.26 11.01
N ALA A 432 32.22 21.51 12.19
CA ALA A 432 32.75 22.52 13.08
C ALA A 432 34.19 22.14 13.47
N LYS A 433 35.08 23.14 13.58
CA LYS A 433 36.49 22.88 13.87
C LYS A 433 36.63 22.15 15.21
N GLY A 434 37.14 20.91 15.15
CA GLY A 434 37.35 20.06 16.32
C GLY A 434 36.13 19.25 16.76
N ASP A 435 35.00 19.35 16.04
CA ASP A 435 33.81 18.52 16.25
C ASP A 435 33.87 17.30 15.33
N ALA A 436 34.32 16.17 15.87
CA ALA A 436 34.42 14.91 15.13
C ALA A 436 34.12 13.74 16.05
N VAL A 437 33.48 12.70 15.52
CA VAL A 437 33.26 11.45 16.25
C VAL A 437 34.59 10.74 16.49
N SER A 438 34.84 10.29 17.71
CA SER A 438 36.03 9.51 18.04
C SER A 438 36.09 8.22 17.21
N SER A 439 37.28 7.80 16.77
CA SER A 439 37.43 6.60 15.92
C SER A 439 36.84 5.31 16.51
N TRP A 440 36.83 5.18 17.85
CA TRP A 440 36.22 4.04 18.54
C TRP A 440 34.69 4.03 18.46
N ALA A 441 34.06 5.21 18.38
CA ALA A 441 32.61 5.39 18.31
C ALA A 441 32.07 5.38 16.87
N LEU A 442 32.95 5.68 15.90
CA LEU A 442 32.58 5.89 14.50
C LEU A 442 31.71 4.76 13.90
N PRO A 443 32.03 3.46 14.07
CA PRO A 443 31.19 2.41 13.50
C PRO A 443 29.76 2.41 14.06
N GLY A 444 29.61 2.50 15.39
CA GLY A 444 28.31 2.53 16.05
C GLY A 444 27.53 3.81 15.78
N TYR A 445 28.23 4.94 15.66
CA TYR A 445 27.65 6.21 15.22
C TYR A 445 27.11 6.12 13.79
N GLN A 446 27.88 5.60 12.85
CA GLN A 446 27.46 5.46 11.45
C GLN A 446 26.23 4.54 11.34
N HIS A 447 26.22 3.43 12.07
CA HIS A 447 25.07 2.52 12.10
C HIS A 447 23.84 3.14 12.78
N ALA A 448 24.01 3.89 13.87
CA ALA A 448 22.93 4.64 14.50
C ALA A 448 22.34 5.69 13.53
N LYS A 449 23.20 6.41 12.82
CA LYS A 449 22.82 7.43 11.85
C LYS A 449 22.08 6.83 10.65
N SER A 450 22.57 5.71 10.08
CA SER A 450 21.92 5.03 8.94
C SER A 450 20.54 4.50 9.27
N ASN A 451 20.34 4.15 10.54
CA ASN A 451 19.05 3.72 11.09
C ASN A 451 18.22 4.88 11.67
N GLY A 452 18.59 6.14 11.43
CA GLY A 452 17.77 7.29 11.81
C GLY A 452 17.68 7.56 13.31
N LEU A 453 18.59 7.01 14.11
CA LEU A 453 18.65 7.20 15.56
C LEU A 453 19.29 8.54 15.95
N ILE A 454 19.95 9.21 15.01
CA ILE A 454 20.63 10.49 15.21
C ILE A 454 19.99 11.54 14.28
N PRO A 455 18.96 12.26 14.75
CA PRO A 455 18.42 13.41 14.03
C PRO A 455 19.45 14.54 13.89
N LEU A 456 19.30 15.39 12.86
CA LEU A 456 20.27 16.47 12.55
C LEU A 456 20.62 17.35 13.76
N ASN A 457 19.64 17.60 14.63
CA ASN A 457 19.76 18.49 15.79
C ASN A 457 20.44 17.83 17.01
N TYR A 458 20.96 16.63 16.86
CA TYR A 458 21.85 15.98 17.84
C TYR A 458 23.20 15.62 17.23
N ASP A 459 23.40 15.84 15.93
CA ASP A 459 24.59 15.42 15.20
C ASP A 459 25.73 16.45 15.33
N TYR A 460 26.15 16.70 16.57
CA TYR A 460 27.23 17.63 16.94
C TYR A 460 27.70 17.42 18.39
N ALA A 461 28.79 18.08 18.78
CA ALA A 461 29.33 18.14 20.14
C ALA A 461 29.52 16.75 20.77
N TYR A 462 30.06 15.81 19.99
CA TYR A 462 30.10 14.38 20.28
C TYR A 462 30.70 14.01 21.65
N GLN A 463 31.74 14.71 22.09
CA GLN A 463 32.40 14.46 23.38
C GLN A 463 31.79 15.22 24.56
N SER A 464 30.79 16.07 24.34
CA SER A 464 30.12 16.80 25.41
C SER A 464 29.21 15.88 26.23
N PRO A 465 29.06 16.14 27.55
CA PRO A 465 28.05 15.46 28.36
C PRO A 465 26.66 15.53 27.76
N ILE A 466 25.99 14.37 27.64
CA ILE A 466 24.59 14.36 27.23
C ILE A 466 23.69 14.84 28.37
N THR A 467 22.65 15.61 28.02
CA THR A 467 21.64 16.03 28.99
C THR A 467 20.58 14.95 29.20
N ARG A 468 19.90 14.98 30.34
CA ARG A 468 18.75 14.11 30.64
C ARG A 468 17.62 14.29 29.63
N SER A 469 17.40 15.51 29.16
CA SER A 469 16.44 15.81 28.11
C SER A 469 16.77 15.09 26.81
N ASP A 470 18.00 15.19 26.36
CA ASP A 470 18.37 14.72 25.02
C ASP A 470 18.49 13.20 24.99
N PHE A 471 18.97 12.59 26.08
CA PHE A 471 18.89 11.13 26.24
C PHE A 471 17.45 10.62 26.22
N ALA A 472 16.50 11.31 26.87
CA ALA A 472 15.09 10.92 26.87
C ALA A 472 14.51 10.93 25.45
N LYS A 473 14.77 12.01 24.71
CA LYS A 473 14.29 12.19 23.33
C LYS A 473 14.88 11.15 22.39
N LEU A 474 16.19 10.91 22.46
CA LEU A 474 16.87 9.90 21.64
C LEU A 474 16.40 8.47 21.99
N THR A 475 16.10 8.18 23.26
CA THR A 475 15.57 6.87 23.67
C THR A 475 14.12 6.67 23.19
N VAL A 476 13.28 7.70 23.27
CA VAL A 476 11.92 7.67 22.67
C VAL A 476 12.02 7.46 21.17
N LYS A 477 12.88 8.21 20.48
CA LYS A 477 13.13 8.07 19.05
C LYS A 477 13.55 6.65 18.69
N LEU A 478 14.48 6.06 19.44
CA LEU A 478 14.88 4.65 19.28
C LEU A 478 13.67 3.71 19.38
N CYS A 479 12.85 3.88 20.42
CA CYS A 479 11.71 3.00 20.64
C CYS A 479 10.65 3.12 19.52
N GLU A 480 10.28 4.34 19.13
CA GLU A 480 9.37 4.59 18.00
C GLU A 480 9.99 4.10 16.67
N ASN A 481 11.32 4.13 16.57
CA ASN A 481 12.04 3.62 15.40
C ASN A 481 12.01 2.09 15.30
N ILE A 482 11.98 1.38 16.42
CA ILE A 482 11.84 -0.08 16.40
C ILE A 482 10.38 -0.48 16.25
N VAL A 483 9.47 0.17 16.98
CA VAL A 483 8.06 -0.23 17.05
C VAL A 483 7.26 0.11 15.79
N GLY A 484 7.65 1.11 15.01
CA GLY A 484 6.87 1.52 13.83
C GLY A 484 5.86 2.63 14.09
N THR A 485 5.50 2.85 15.35
CA THR A 485 4.43 3.80 15.74
C THR A 485 4.88 4.73 16.87
N PRO A 486 4.26 5.92 17.01
CA PRO A 486 4.50 6.78 18.15
C PRO A 486 4.20 6.10 19.48
N LEU A 487 5.01 6.38 20.51
CA LEU A 487 4.72 5.95 21.87
C LEU A 487 3.57 6.75 22.47
N THR A 488 2.85 6.14 23.41
CA THR A 488 1.72 6.79 24.08
C THR A 488 2.16 8.09 24.74
N GLN A 489 1.48 9.18 24.39
CA GLN A 489 1.65 10.46 25.06
C GLN A 489 0.74 10.53 26.29
N GLY A 490 1.30 10.92 27.44
CA GLY A 490 0.57 11.07 28.69
C GLY A 490 0.81 12.43 29.35
N THR A 491 0.12 12.65 30.47
CA THR A 491 0.34 13.82 31.32
C THR A 491 1.51 13.57 32.27
N VAL A 492 2.35 14.59 32.46
CA VAL A 492 3.50 14.52 33.37
C VAL A 492 3.36 15.46 34.55
N PRO A 493 3.92 15.11 35.73
CA PRO A 493 3.87 15.94 36.92
C PRO A 493 4.98 17.01 36.96
N PHE A 494 5.82 17.10 35.92
CA PHE A 494 7.01 17.95 35.92
C PHE A 494 6.67 19.41 35.66
N GLN A 495 7.25 20.30 36.47
CA GLN A 495 7.06 21.75 36.36
C GLN A 495 8.17 22.44 35.55
N ASP A 496 9.33 21.78 35.42
CA ASP A 496 10.54 22.30 34.79
C ASP A 496 10.67 21.92 33.30
N THR A 497 9.67 21.23 32.73
CA THR A 497 9.60 20.91 31.31
C THR A 497 8.16 20.64 30.86
N LYS A 498 7.88 20.93 29.59
CA LYS A 498 6.62 20.59 28.90
C LYS A 498 6.86 19.82 27.59
N ASN A 499 8.08 19.31 27.39
CA ASN A 499 8.45 18.64 26.15
C ASN A 499 7.70 17.29 26.01
N ALA A 500 7.09 17.08 24.84
CA ALA A 500 6.24 15.91 24.59
C ALA A 500 7.02 14.58 24.64
N ASP A 501 8.26 14.54 24.19
CA ASP A 501 9.07 13.32 24.22
C ASP A 501 9.50 12.97 25.65
N ILE A 502 9.79 13.97 26.49
CA ILE A 502 9.99 13.72 27.93
C ILE A 502 8.70 13.15 28.55
N ALA A 503 7.53 13.63 28.10
CA ALA A 503 6.25 13.08 28.55
C ALA A 503 6.02 11.64 28.10
N LYS A 504 6.37 11.30 26.84
CA LYS A 504 6.38 9.92 26.35
C LYS A 504 7.35 9.05 27.16
N ALA A 505 8.57 9.52 27.39
CA ALA A 505 9.59 8.80 28.15
C ALA A 505 9.12 8.45 29.57
N TYR A 506 8.45 9.38 30.25
CA TYR A 506 7.87 9.13 31.56
C TYR A 506 6.70 8.15 31.50
N THR A 507 5.73 8.41 30.60
CA THR A 507 4.48 7.64 30.49
C THR A 507 4.75 6.17 30.16
N ASN A 508 5.77 5.90 29.34
CA ASN A 508 6.14 4.56 28.92
C ASN A 508 7.24 3.94 29.80
N GLY A 509 7.53 4.51 30.97
CA GLY A 509 8.47 3.93 31.94
C GLY A 509 9.95 3.98 31.54
N LEU A 510 10.31 4.70 30.47
CA LEU A 510 11.69 4.83 30.01
C LEU A 510 12.53 5.64 31.01
N MET A 511 12.01 6.78 31.48
CA MET A 511 12.74 7.68 32.39
C MET A 511 11.84 8.33 33.43
N ASN A 512 12.31 8.32 34.69
CA ASN A 512 11.67 9.02 35.80
C ASN A 512 12.29 10.41 36.05
N GLY A 513 11.54 11.26 36.74
CA GLY A 513 12.04 12.53 37.26
C GLY A 513 13.04 12.34 38.41
N THR A 514 13.82 13.37 38.69
CA THR A 514 14.73 13.42 39.85
C THR A 514 14.00 13.69 41.16
N SER A 515 12.75 14.17 41.07
CA SER A 515 11.80 14.25 42.17
C SER A 515 10.37 14.10 41.64
N LYS A 516 9.36 14.15 42.53
CA LYS A 516 7.94 14.05 42.14
C LYS A 516 7.49 15.13 41.15
N THR A 517 8.13 16.30 41.13
CA THR A 517 7.69 17.45 40.31
C THR A 517 8.80 18.03 39.42
N LYS A 518 9.98 17.41 39.37
CA LYS A 518 11.10 17.87 38.55
C LYS A 518 11.71 16.74 37.74
N PHE A 519 11.96 17.00 36.47
CA PHE A 519 12.71 16.12 35.58
C PHE A 519 14.22 16.41 35.57
N THR A 520 14.60 17.68 35.78
CA THR A 520 15.96 18.22 35.64
C THR A 520 16.53 18.05 34.23
N PRO A 521 15.97 18.74 33.20
CA PRO A 521 16.32 18.53 31.79
C PRO A 521 17.80 18.71 31.45
N SER A 522 18.47 19.70 32.06
CA SER A 522 19.88 20.04 31.81
C SER A 522 20.87 19.22 32.64
N GLY A 523 20.41 18.33 33.50
CA GLY A 523 21.29 17.45 34.28
C GLY A 523 22.03 16.48 33.38
N SER A 524 23.23 16.05 33.78
CA SER A 524 23.96 14.99 33.10
C SER A 524 23.45 13.60 33.50
N ILE A 525 23.86 12.58 32.74
CA ILE A 525 23.58 11.17 33.04
C ILE A 525 24.90 10.45 33.35
N THR A 526 24.92 9.75 34.48
CA THR A 526 26.03 8.86 34.85
C THR A 526 25.90 7.50 34.14
N ARG A 527 27.01 6.78 34.01
CA ARG A 527 27.04 5.45 33.37
C ARG A 527 26.14 4.43 34.07
N GLN A 528 26.07 4.44 35.40
CA GLN A 528 25.15 3.54 36.13
C GLN A 528 23.67 3.89 35.95
N GLN A 529 23.35 5.18 35.79
CA GLN A 529 22.00 5.60 35.40
C GLN A 529 21.69 5.13 33.98
N ALA A 530 22.59 5.34 33.02
CA ALA A 530 22.42 4.92 31.63
C ALA A 530 22.11 3.41 31.53
N ALA A 531 22.81 2.56 32.29
CA ALA A 531 22.53 1.12 32.35
C ALA A 531 21.07 0.82 32.72
N THR A 532 20.54 1.51 33.74
CA THR A 532 19.14 1.35 34.16
C THR A 532 18.16 1.81 33.07
N LEU A 533 18.44 2.95 32.42
CA LEU A 533 17.56 3.49 31.39
C LEU A 533 17.54 2.60 30.13
N LEU A 534 18.68 2.03 29.74
CA LEU A 534 18.75 1.05 28.65
C LEU A 534 17.96 -0.22 28.96
N MET A 535 18.00 -0.70 30.21
CA MET A 535 17.20 -1.86 30.61
C MET A 535 15.70 -1.57 30.62
N ASN A 536 15.28 -0.36 30.97
CA ASN A 536 13.88 0.05 30.84
C ASN A 536 13.43 0.07 29.37
N ALA A 537 14.25 0.63 28.48
CA ALA A 537 13.98 0.65 27.05
C ALA A 537 13.94 -0.78 26.46
N HIS A 538 14.89 -1.64 26.84
CA HIS A 538 14.87 -3.05 26.47
C HIS A 538 13.59 -3.75 26.92
N ALA A 539 13.14 -3.55 28.17
CA ALA A 539 11.92 -4.17 28.68
C ALA A 539 10.67 -3.70 27.91
N LEU A 540 10.55 -2.40 27.65
CA LEU A 540 9.46 -1.86 26.83
C LEU A 540 9.47 -2.45 25.41
N LEU A 541 10.64 -2.52 24.79
CA LEU A 541 10.77 -3.06 23.44
C LEU A 541 10.43 -4.55 23.37
N SER A 542 10.91 -5.36 24.32
CA SER A 542 10.54 -6.78 24.44
C SER A 542 9.02 -6.98 24.55
N GLU A 543 8.35 -6.14 25.34
CA GLU A 543 6.88 -6.19 25.45
C GLU A 543 6.22 -5.82 24.12
N ARG A 544 6.66 -4.73 23.48
CA ARG A 544 6.04 -4.18 22.26
C ARG A 544 6.28 -5.03 21.02
N THR A 545 7.41 -5.70 20.93
CA THR A 545 7.76 -6.55 19.77
C THR A 545 7.38 -8.02 19.98
N GLY A 546 6.88 -8.40 21.16
CA GLY A 546 6.60 -9.79 21.51
C GLY A 546 7.86 -10.66 21.63
N GLN A 547 9.06 -10.07 21.52
CA GLN A 547 10.32 -10.77 21.78
C GLN A 547 10.43 -10.97 23.29
N SER A 548 10.26 -12.21 23.74
CA SER A 548 10.44 -12.56 25.16
C SER A 548 11.78 -12.02 25.63
N ALA A 549 11.76 -11.14 26.64
CA ALA A 549 12.99 -10.74 27.32
C ALA A 549 13.64 -12.04 27.81
N SER A 550 14.76 -12.42 27.18
CA SER A 550 15.48 -13.62 27.57
C SER A 550 15.74 -13.51 29.07
N THR A 551 15.44 -14.57 29.82
CA THR A 551 15.85 -14.71 31.21
C THR A 551 17.35 -14.86 31.23
N LEU A 552 18.07 -13.76 30.98
CA LEU A 552 19.50 -13.72 31.01
C LEU A 552 19.92 -13.88 32.45
N GLU A 553 20.58 -14.99 32.74
CA GLU A 553 21.39 -15.08 33.94
C GLU A 553 22.42 -13.95 33.88
N SER A 554 22.25 -12.97 34.77
CA SER A 554 23.17 -11.84 34.87
C SER A 554 24.46 -12.30 35.55
N ALA A 555 25.38 -12.84 34.76
CA ALA A 555 26.72 -13.16 35.25
C ALA A 555 27.39 -11.87 35.75
N LYS A 556 27.81 -11.86 37.03
CA LYS A 556 28.51 -10.73 37.62
C LYS A 556 29.82 -10.47 36.84
N PRO A 557 29.98 -9.30 36.18
CA PRO A 557 31.23 -8.94 35.54
C PRO A 557 32.35 -8.68 36.56
N ALA A 558 33.60 -8.94 36.19
CA ALA A 558 34.77 -8.76 37.05
C ALA A 558 35.31 -7.32 37.00
N PHE A 559 34.53 -6.33 37.44
CA PHE A 559 34.99 -4.94 37.52
C PHE A 559 35.75 -4.65 38.83
N ALA A 560 36.90 -4.01 38.73
CA ALA A 560 37.74 -3.61 39.86
C ALA A 560 37.07 -2.57 40.77
N ASP A 561 36.11 -1.81 40.25
CA ASP A 561 35.34 -0.78 40.95
C ASP A 561 33.87 -1.20 41.19
N ASP A 562 33.56 -2.50 41.20
CA ASP A 562 32.21 -3.04 41.45
C ASP A 562 31.59 -2.53 42.77
N ALA A 563 32.42 -2.24 43.76
CA ALA A 563 32.00 -1.69 45.05
C ALA A 563 31.46 -0.25 44.95
N LEU A 564 31.81 0.49 43.89
CA LEU A 564 31.32 1.85 43.63
C LEU A 564 29.98 1.86 42.88
N ILE A 565 29.54 0.73 42.32
CA ILE A 565 28.23 0.64 41.67
C ILE A 565 27.15 0.67 42.76
N ALA A 566 26.24 1.63 42.67
CA ALA A 566 25.18 1.78 43.65
C ALA A 566 24.28 0.52 43.70
N PRO A 567 23.80 0.11 44.89
CA PRO A 567 22.99 -1.10 45.02
C PRO A 567 21.77 -1.16 44.09
N TRP A 568 21.12 -0.02 43.85
CA TRP A 568 19.95 0.09 42.97
C TRP A 568 20.29 -0.10 41.48
N ALA A 569 21.53 0.16 41.06
CA ALA A 569 21.95 0.08 39.67
C ALA A 569 22.60 -1.26 39.34
N LYS A 570 23.08 -2.00 40.35
CA LYS A 570 23.98 -3.13 40.21
C LYS A 570 23.44 -4.23 39.27
N GLU A 571 22.19 -4.64 39.47
CA GLU A 571 21.57 -5.64 38.62
C GLU A 571 21.44 -5.18 37.16
N ASN A 572 21.02 -3.93 36.94
CA ASN A 572 20.89 -3.37 35.59
C ASN A 572 22.25 -3.19 34.91
N VAL A 573 23.29 -2.82 35.66
CA VAL A 573 24.66 -2.77 35.13
C VAL A 573 25.10 -4.16 34.66
N TYR A 574 24.87 -5.20 35.46
CA TYR A 574 25.25 -6.56 35.09
C TYR A 574 24.49 -7.02 33.85
N LYS A 575 23.16 -6.82 33.82
CA LYS A 575 22.32 -7.16 32.65
C LYS A 575 22.73 -6.42 31.38
N ALA A 576 22.95 -5.10 31.47
CA ALA A 576 23.35 -4.29 30.33
C ALA A 576 24.71 -4.71 29.77
N VAL A 577 25.64 -5.12 30.63
CA VAL A 577 26.94 -5.68 30.21
C VAL A 577 26.78 -7.08 29.61
N SER A 578 25.98 -7.96 30.21
CA SER A 578 25.71 -9.31 29.67
C SER A 578 25.02 -9.27 28.30
N LEU A 579 24.20 -8.26 28.04
CA LEU A 579 23.58 -8.00 26.74
C LEU A 579 24.52 -7.34 25.73
N SER A 580 25.75 -7.00 26.12
CA SER A 580 26.69 -6.20 25.34
C SER A 580 26.14 -4.81 24.97
N LEU A 581 25.20 -4.27 25.75
CA LEU A 581 24.73 -2.89 25.57
C LEU A 581 25.82 -1.92 26.04
N MET A 582 26.47 -2.23 27.17
CA MET A 582 27.56 -1.44 27.75
C MET A 582 28.82 -2.28 27.95
N SER A 583 29.98 -1.62 27.91
CA SER A 583 31.28 -2.20 28.24
C SER A 583 32.00 -1.41 29.35
N GLY A 584 33.05 -1.99 29.94
CA GLY A 584 33.95 -1.29 30.87
C GLY A 584 34.71 -0.16 30.18
N ALA A 585 35.03 0.91 30.93
CA ALA A 585 35.65 2.12 30.37
C ALA A 585 37.11 1.91 29.91
N ASP A 586 37.84 0.99 30.55
CA ASP A 586 39.26 0.68 30.29
C ASP A 586 39.56 -0.83 30.34
N GLY A 587 38.51 -1.67 30.29
CA GLY A 587 38.62 -3.13 30.36
C GLY A 587 38.77 -3.71 31.78
N GLN A 588 38.96 -2.87 32.81
CA GLN A 588 39.02 -3.32 34.22
C GLN A 588 38.03 -2.60 35.14
N LYS A 589 37.56 -1.41 34.77
CA LYS A 589 36.61 -0.59 35.55
C LYS A 589 35.32 -0.30 34.78
N PHE A 590 34.21 -0.23 35.50
CA PHE A 590 32.93 0.22 34.96
C PHE A 590 32.80 1.75 34.95
N ASN A 591 33.39 2.44 35.93
CA ASN A 591 33.27 3.88 36.21
C ASN A 591 31.80 4.34 36.38
N PRO A 592 31.12 3.93 37.47
CA PRO A 592 29.67 4.12 37.62
C PRO A 592 29.22 5.59 37.63
N ASP A 593 30.02 6.49 38.21
CA ASP A 593 29.74 7.94 38.28
C ASP A 593 30.26 8.74 37.09
N GLY A 594 30.95 8.08 36.15
CA GLY A 594 31.40 8.71 34.91
C GLY A 594 30.21 9.27 34.13
N VAL A 595 30.35 10.50 33.63
CA VAL A 595 29.31 11.17 32.85
C VAL A 595 29.34 10.68 31.40
N LEU A 596 28.17 10.37 30.85
CA LEU A 596 28.00 9.89 29.49
C LEU A 596 28.09 11.05 28.48
N THR A 597 28.80 10.83 27.37
CA THR A 597 28.87 11.77 26.24
C THR A 597 27.83 11.46 25.17
N TYR A 598 27.65 12.37 24.19
CA TYR A 598 26.80 12.13 23.02
C TYR A 598 27.26 10.92 22.19
N GLU A 599 28.55 10.83 21.83
CA GLU A 599 29.07 9.69 21.05
C GLU A 599 28.91 8.35 21.77
N GLN A 600 29.10 8.35 23.10
CA GLN A 600 28.82 7.17 23.90
C GLN A 600 27.33 6.82 23.85
N THR A 601 26.45 7.80 23.99
CA THR A 601 24.99 7.57 23.90
C THR A 601 24.60 6.97 22.56
N PHE A 602 25.12 7.48 21.45
CA PHE A 602 24.82 6.96 20.11
C PHE A 602 25.21 5.48 19.98
N VAL A 603 26.41 5.12 20.45
CA VAL A 603 26.85 3.72 20.47
C VAL A 603 25.96 2.86 21.36
N LEU A 604 25.57 3.33 22.55
CA LEU A 604 24.72 2.56 23.46
C LEU A 604 23.31 2.33 22.90
N LEU A 605 22.71 3.35 22.29
CA LEU A 605 21.40 3.23 21.65
C LEU A 605 21.47 2.37 20.39
N ASN A 606 22.58 2.42 19.65
CA ASN A 606 22.84 1.50 18.54
C ASN A 606 22.89 0.04 19.00
N ASN A 607 23.63 -0.25 20.07
CA ASN A 607 23.75 -1.60 20.60
C ASN A 607 22.39 -2.15 21.04
N LEU A 608 21.51 -1.29 21.57
CA LEU A 608 20.14 -1.66 21.91
C LEU A 608 19.29 -1.86 20.66
N PHE A 609 19.42 -0.99 19.65
CA PHE A 609 18.74 -1.14 18.37
C PHE A 609 19.00 -2.50 17.73
N GLU A 610 20.27 -2.93 17.68
CA GLU A 610 20.68 -4.23 17.12
C GLU A 610 20.10 -5.45 17.85
N LYS A 611 19.49 -5.28 19.03
CA LYS A 611 18.79 -6.39 19.71
C LYS A 611 17.39 -6.63 19.19
N PHE A 612 16.78 -5.61 18.58
CA PHE A 612 15.35 -5.62 18.23
C PHE A 612 15.09 -5.36 16.76
N ALA A 613 15.95 -4.58 16.11
CA ALA A 613 15.89 -4.43 14.67
C ALA A 613 16.16 -5.80 14.05
N ASP A 614 15.28 -6.24 13.17
CA ASP A 614 15.51 -7.42 12.36
C ASP A 614 16.94 -7.31 11.80
N ALA A 615 17.76 -8.33 12.04
CA ALA A 615 19.01 -8.47 11.30
C ALA A 615 18.60 -8.53 9.83
N GLU A 616 18.69 -7.41 9.11
CA GLU A 616 18.42 -7.39 7.68
C GLU A 616 19.32 -8.45 7.05
N ALA A 617 18.66 -9.48 6.49
CA ALA A 617 19.26 -10.50 5.64
C ALA A 617 19.70 -9.91 4.30
#